data_AF-A0A1B8P4Y7-F1
#
_entry.id   AF-A0A1B8P4Y7-F1
#
_cell.length_a   1.000
_cell.length_b   1.000
_cell.length_c   1.000
_cell.angle_alpha   90.00
_cell.angle_beta   90.00
_cell.angle_gamma   90.00
#
_symmetry.space_group_name_H-M   'P 1'
#
loop_
_entity.id
_entity.type
_entity.pdbx_description
1 polymer ?
#
loop_
_entity_poly.entity_id
_entity_poly.type
_entity_poly.pdbx_seq_one_letter_code
_entity_poly.pdbx_strand_id
1 'polypeptide(L)'
;MTSAETQVSSQLAWPGAPWQFALSRSRGNLGIELRDGRFVNLDSPSARLVGLLNVDNLLRRLRLDFSDVTGRGTAFDRVRGNATLYGGVLETRGPVTIDGAATHFTLEGSVDLVRRELDQRLGVTVPVSNNLPLAAVIAGAPVVGGALFVADKIFGDVIDRVTRIHYRVRGPWTSPHISLESAE
;
A
#
# COMPACT_ATOMS: atom_id res chain seq x y z
N MET A 1 13.74 4.31 -0.50
CA MET A 1 13.51 2.95 0.05
C MET A 1 14.85 2.42 0.51
N THR A 2 14.88 1.66 1.60
CA THR A 2 16.07 0.94 2.09
C THR A 2 15.69 -0.51 2.36
N SER A 3 16.59 -1.47 2.16
CA SER A 3 16.37 -2.89 2.48
C SER A 3 17.69 -3.56 2.87
N ALA A 4 17.63 -4.55 3.76
CA ALA A 4 18.81 -5.34 4.14
C ALA A 4 19.27 -6.27 3.02
N GLU A 5 18.32 -6.92 2.34
CA GLU A 5 18.60 -7.78 1.19
C GLU A 5 17.80 -7.34 -0.04
N THR A 6 18.44 -7.41 -1.21
CA THR A 6 17.85 -7.06 -2.49
C THR A 6 18.27 -8.08 -3.54
N GLN A 7 17.29 -8.77 -4.12
CA GLN A 7 17.47 -9.63 -5.27
C GLN A 7 16.66 -9.08 -6.42
N VAL A 8 17.35 -8.79 -7.52
CA VAL A 8 16.73 -8.33 -8.77
C VAL A 8 17.17 -9.25 -9.88
N SER A 9 16.20 -9.78 -10.60
CA SER A 9 16.42 -10.53 -11.84
C SER A 9 15.76 -9.78 -12.98
N SER A 10 16.46 -9.66 -14.10
CA SER A 10 15.89 -9.04 -15.29
C SER A 10 16.44 -9.73 -16.53
N GLN A 11 15.55 -9.93 -17.50
CA GLN A 11 15.89 -10.39 -18.83
C GLN A 11 15.21 -9.44 -19.79
N LEU A 12 15.98 -8.50 -20.34
CA LEU A 12 15.49 -7.44 -21.21
C LEU A 12 16.09 -7.58 -22.60
N ALA A 13 15.27 -7.27 -23.60
CA ALA A 13 15.65 -7.18 -24.99
C ALA A 13 15.20 -5.83 -25.57
N TRP A 14 16.07 -5.20 -26.34
CA TRP A 14 15.77 -3.98 -27.09
C TRP A 14 16.45 -4.04 -28.46
N PRO A 15 15.90 -3.35 -29.46
CA PRO A 15 16.52 -3.31 -30.79
C PRO A 15 17.81 -2.48 -30.77
N GLY A 16 18.82 -2.93 -31.50
CA GLY A 16 20.07 -2.22 -31.71
C GLY A 16 21.19 -2.63 -30.76
N ALA A 17 22.16 -1.74 -30.59
CA ALA A 17 23.33 -1.99 -29.75
C ALA A 17 22.99 -1.85 -28.24
N PRO A 18 23.80 -2.44 -27.33
CA PRO A 18 23.51 -2.39 -25.90
C PRO A 18 23.32 -0.98 -25.31
N TRP A 19 24.04 0.03 -25.81
CA TRP A 19 23.90 1.42 -25.35
C TRP A 19 22.68 2.16 -25.92
N GLN A 20 21.96 1.59 -26.90
CA GLN A 20 20.76 2.17 -27.51
C GLN A 20 19.47 1.83 -26.74
N PHE A 21 19.61 1.46 -25.47
CA PHE A 21 18.51 1.14 -24.59
C PHE A 21 17.49 2.30 -24.57
N ALA A 22 16.23 1.95 -24.80
CA ALA A 22 15.10 2.86 -24.68
C ALA A 22 13.93 2.09 -24.08
N LEU A 23 13.40 2.59 -22.97
CA LEU A 23 12.33 1.93 -22.21
C LEU A 23 11.10 1.64 -23.10
N SER A 24 10.73 2.60 -23.93
CA SER A 24 9.63 2.54 -24.90
C SER A 24 9.81 1.47 -26.00
N ARG A 25 11.02 0.95 -26.22
CA ARG A 25 11.30 -0.11 -27.21
C ARG A 25 11.82 -1.40 -26.57
N SER A 26 11.92 -1.42 -25.25
CA SER A 26 12.37 -2.58 -24.50
C SER A 26 11.22 -3.53 -24.23
N ARG A 27 11.55 -4.81 -24.12
CA ARG A 27 10.63 -5.87 -23.70
C ARG A 27 11.35 -6.88 -22.81
N GLY A 28 10.64 -7.57 -21.95
CA GLY A 28 11.23 -8.66 -21.17
C GLY A 28 10.59 -8.85 -19.82
N ASN A 29 11.26 -9.60 -18.96
CA ASN A 29 10.74 -10.01 -17.66
C ASN A 29 11.58 -9.43 -16.53
N LEU A 30 10.91 -9.02 -15.47
CA LEU A 30 11.52 -8.49 -14.25
C LEU A 30 11.01 -9.29 -13.05
N GLY A 31 11.90 -9.58 -12.11
CA GLY A 31 11.58 -10.18 -10.83
C GLY A 31 12.31 -9.43 -9.72
N ILE A 32 11.61 -9.13 -8.64
CA ILE A 32 12.16 -8.43 -7.48
C ILE A 32 11.80 -9.17 -6.20
N GLU A 33 12.78 -9.27 -5.31
CA GLU A 33 12.59 -9.66 -3.93
C GLU A 33 13.42 -8.74 -3.02
N LEU A 34 12.76 -8.11 -2.06
CA LEU A 34 13.37 -7.24 -1.06
C LEU A 34 13.01 -7.80 0.32
N ARG A 35 13.95 -7.75 1.26
CA ARG A 35 13.72 -8.22 2.63
C ARG A 35 14.19 -7.19 3.66
N ASP A 36 13.45 -7.13 4.76
CA ASP A 36 13.73 -6.33 5.95
C ASP A 36 14.08 -4.87 5.61
N GLY A 37 13.07 -4.14 5.13
CA GLY A 37 13.24 -2.82 4.55
C GLY A 37 12.19 -1.79 4.97
N ARG A 38 12.30 -0.60 4.37
CA ARG A 38 11.40 0.54 4.62
C ARG A 38 11.14 1.33 3.34
N PHE A 39 9.88 1.60 3.06
CA PHE A 39 9.46 2.65 2.13
C PHE A 39 9.63 4.00 2.82
N VAL A 40 10.50 4.86 2.30
CA VAL A 40 10.73 6.19 2.88
C VAL A 40 9.62 7.10 2.40
N ASN A 41 8.90 7.76 3.32
CA ASN A 41 7.98 8.84 2.95
C ASN A 41 8.83 10.00 2.42
N LEU A 42 8.78 10.24 1.12
CA LEU A 42 9.26 11.50 0.55
C LEU A 42 8.20 12.53 0.90
N ASP A 43 8.58 13.53 1.70
CA ASP A 43 7.75 14.68 2.09
C ASP A 43 6.89 15.18 0.91
N SER A 44 5.60 14.81 0.88
CA SER A 44 4.64 15.45 -0.01
C SER A 44 4.03 16.65 0.72
N PRO A 45 4.17 17.90 0.22
CA PRO A 45 3.68 19.10 0.90
C PRO A 45 2.18 19.07 1.25
N SER A 46 1.38 18.29 0.52
CA SER A 46 -0.06 18.12 0.75
C SER A 46 -0.40 17.34 2.03
N ALA A 47 0.53 16.58 2.62
CA ALA A 47 0.31 15.86 3.87
C ALA A 47 0.39 16.75 5.13
N ARG A 48 0.99 17.95 5.03
CA ARG A 48 1.15 18.87 6.18
C ARG A 48 -0.13 19.65 6.52
N LEU A 49 -1.05 19.80 5.56
CA LEU A 49 -2.23 20.66 5.75
C LEU A 49 -3.34 20.03 6.61
N VAL A 50 -3.25 18.74 6.93
CA VAL A 50 -4.17 18.07 7.88
C VAL A 50 -3.68 18.21 9.33
N GLY A 51 -2.44 18.66 9.57
CA GLY A 51 -1.82 18.77 10.89
C GLY A 51 -2.17 20.02 11.70
N LEU A 52 -3.01 20.93 11.19
CA LEU A 52 -3.31 22.22 11.84
C LEU A 52 -4.70 22.32 12.49
N LEU A 53 -5.47 21.24 12.55
CA LEU A 53 -6.70 21.20 13.35
C LEU A 53 -6.44 20.54 14.71
N ASN A 54 -5.77 21.29 15.57
CA ASN A 54 -5.89 21.32 17.03
C ASN A 54 -6.30 19.99 17.73
N VAL A 55 -5.38 19.03 17.77
CA VAL A 55 -5.52 17.76 18.53
C VAL A 55 -4.79 17.83 19.89
N ASP A 56 -4.34 19.03 20.29
CA ASP A 56 -3.46 19.23 21.46
C ASP A 56 -4.08 18.82 22.80
N ASN A 57 -5.40 18.66 22.88
CA ASN A 57 -6.08 18.27 24.13
C ASN A 57 -6.50 16.80 24.21
N LEU A 58 -6.49 16.03 23.10
CA LEU A 58 -6.93 14.63 23.11
C LEU A 58 -5.78 13.63 23.34
N LEU A 59 -4.56 13.98 22.91
CA LEU A 59 -3.41 13.07 22.86
C LEU A 59 -2.78 12.74 24.23
N ARG A 60 -3.05 13.54 25.27
CA ARG A 60 -2.41 13.35 26.58
C ARG A 60 -2.91 12.12 27.36
N ARG A 61 -4.06 11.52 26.96
CA ARG A 61 -4.65 10.33 27.61
C ARG A 61 -4.48 9.03 26.82
N LEU A 62 -4.00 9.10 25.59
CA LEU A 62 -3.74 7.94 24.72
C LEU A 62 -2.23 7.82 24.48
N ARG A 63 -1.46 7.55 25.54
CA ARG A 63 -0.05 7.13 25.40
C ARG A 63 -0.01 5.69 24.89
N LEU A 64 -0.38 5.50 23.64
CA LEU A 64 0.20 4.44 22.82
C LEU A 64 1.30 5.14 22.02
N ASP A 65 2.52 4.65 22.18
CA ASP A 65 3.72 5.25 21.60
C ASP A 65 3.70 5.12 20.07
N PHE A 66 3.10 6.11 19.40
CA PHE A 66 3.08 6.22 17.94
C PHE A 66 4.26 7.06 17.40
N SER A 67 5.27 7.33 18.23
CA SER A 67 6.46 8.09 17.79
C SER A 67 7.26 7.36 16.70
N ASP A 68 7.09 6.04 16.60
CA ASP A 68 7.75 5.21 15.59
C ASP A 68 7.07 5.20 14.21
N VAL A 69 5.84 5.70 14.12
CA VAL A 69 4.97 5.49 12.94
C VAL A 69 4.89 6.73 12.04
N THR A 70 5.26 7.91 12.53
CA THR A 70 4.93 9.17 11.84
C THR A 70 6.09 9.90 11.16
N GLY A 71 7.33 9.39 11.23
CA GLY A 71 8.51 10.12 10.69
C GLY A 71 9.52 9.33 9.85
N ARG A 72 9.50 7.99 9.85
CA ARG A 72 10.60 7.17 9.28
C ARG A 72 10.21 6.30 8.07
N GLY A 73 9.02 6.54 7.49
CA GLY A 73 8.46 5.73 6.41
C GLY A 73 7.85 4.39 6.87
N THR A 74 7.28 3.60 5.96
CA THR A 74 6.57 2.34 6.25
C THR A 74 7.51 1.14 6.15
N ALA A 75 7.68 0.38 7.24
CA ALA A 75 8.49 -0.83 7.26
C ALA A 75 7.80 -2.00 6.55
N PHE A 76 8.61 -2.89 5.96
CA PHE A 76 8.18 -4.15 5.37
C PHE A 76 9.18 -5.26 5.70
N ASP A 77 8.69 -6.47 5.87
CA ASP A 77 9.49 -7.67 6.06
C ASP A 77 9.88 -8.27 4.71
N ARG A 78 8.96 -8.23 3.74
CA ARG A 78 9.20 -8.73 2.38
C ARG A 78 8.40 -7.99 1.33
N VAL A 79 9.04 -7.71 0.19
CA VAL A 79 8.37 -7.34 -1.06
C VAL A 79 8.77 -8.35 -2.11
N ARG A 80 7.80 -8.94 -2.81
CA ARG A 80 8.06 -9.90 -3.90
C ARG A 80 7.12 -9.66 -5.06
N GLY A 81 7.66 -9.66 -6.28
CA GLY A 81 6.85 -9.42 -7.46
C GLY A 81 7.54 -9.84 -8.73
N ASN A 82 6.72 -10.16 -9.73
CA ASN A 82 7.17 -10.40 -11.10
C ASN A 82 6.39 -9.48 -12.03
N ALA A 83 7.04 -9.04 -13.10
CA ALA A 83 6.39 -8.21 -14.11
C ALA A 83 6.97 -8.49 -15.50
N THR A 84 6.20 -8.11 -16.52
CA THR A 84 6.60 -8.08 -17.91
C THR A 84 6.67 -6.62 -18.35
N LEU A 85 7.78 -6.22 -18.95
CA LEU A 85 7.94 -4.94 -19.61
C LEU A 85 7.68 -5.12 -21.10
N TYR A 86 6.88 -4.23 -21.69
CA TYR A 86 6.70 -4.14 -23.14
C TYR A 86 6.32 -2.72 -23.53
N GLY A 87 7.06 -2.13 -24.46
CA GLY A 87 6.68 -0.83 -25.02
C GLY A 87 6.66 0.32 -24.00
N GLY A 88 7.41 0.18 -22.89
CA GLY A 88 7.38 1.14 -21.79
C GLY A 88 6.27 0.92 -20.76
N VAL A 89 5.41 -0.09 -20.94
CA VAL A 89 4.41 -0.50 -19.96
C VAL A 89 4.95 -1.68 -19.16
N LEU A 90 4.89 -1.58 -17.84
CA LEU A 90 5.19 -2.66 -16.91
C LEU A 90 3.89 -3.26 -16.42
N GLU A 91 3.68 -4.55 -16.67
CA GLU A 91 2.48 -5.28 -16.24
C GLU A 91 2.86 -6.39 -15.27
N THR A 92 2.20 -6.44 -14.12
CA THR A 92 2.49 -7.43 -13.09
C THR A 92 2.07 -8.83 -13.54
N ARG A 93 2.90 -9.84 -13.32
CA ARG A 93 2.56 -11.25 -13.53
C ARG A 93 2.06 -11.84 -12.21
N GLY A 94 0.77 -11.66 -11.95
CA GLY A 94 0.15 -11.93 -10.65
C GLY A 94 0.45 -10.82 -9.62
N PRO A 95 -0.01 -10.98 -8.38
CA PRO A 95 0.10 -9.93 -7.37
C PRO A 95 1.56 -9.73 -6.94
N VAL A 96 1.99 -8.48 -6.90
CA VAL A 96 3.14 -8.06 -6.10
C VAL A 96 2.69 -8.05 -4.64
N THR A 97 3.36 -8.80 -3.79
CA THR A 97 3.03 -8.90 -2.37
C THR A 97 3.98 -8.05 -1.54
N ILE A 98 3.42 -7.36 -0.54
CA ILE A 98 4.16 -6.56 0.43
C ILE A 98 3.70 -6.99 1.81
N ASP A 99 4.57 -7.70 2.51
CA ASP A 99 4.37 -8.15 3.89
C ASP A 99 4.95 -7.11 4.84
N GLY A 100 4.12 -6.51 5.67
CA GLY A 100 4.54 -5.66 6.78
C GLY A 100 4.13 -6.25 8.13
N ALA A 101 4.67 -5.67 9.21
CA ALA A 101 4.53 -6.21 10.57
C ALA A 101 3.08 -6.47 11.03
N ALA A 102 2.10 -5.70 10.53
CA ALA A 102 0.70 -5.81 10.92
C ALA A 102 -0.27 -5.77 9.72
N THR A 103 0.22 -5.75 8.48
CA THR A 103 -0.64 -5.57 7.31
C THR A 103 -0.03 -6.23 6.09
N HIS A 104 -0.86 -6.91 5.31
CA HIS A 104 -0.45 -7.53 4.05
C HIS A 104 -1.11 -6.80 2.88
N PHE A 105 -0.29 -6.36 1.93
CA PHE A 105 -0.76 -5.69 0.71
C PHE A 105 -0.49 -6.52 -0.52
N THR A 106 -1.42 -6.47 -1.48
CA THR A 106 -1.25 -7.00 -2.82
C THR A 106 -1.44 -5.90 -3.84
N LEU A 107 -0.63 -5.88 -4.89
CA LEU A 107 -0.73 -4.90 -5.97
C LEU A 107 -0.68 -5.64 -7.31
N GLU A 108 -1.68 -5.43 -8.14
CA GLU A 108 -1.79 -6.06 -9.46
C GLU A 108 -2.27 -5.05 -10.51
N GLY A 109 -1.74 -5.11 -11.72
CA GLY A 109 -2.14 -4.25 -12.83
C GLY A 109 -0.94 -3.78 -13.63
N SER A 110 -1.05 -2.56 -14.16
CA SER A 110 -0.06 -2.00 -15.07
C SER A 110 0.42 -0.61 -14.66
N VAL A 111 1.59 -0.27 -15.17
CA VAL A 111 2.28 0.98 -14.93
C VAL A 111 2.87 1.44 -16.26
N ASP A 112 2.38 2.53 -16.82
CA ASP A 112 2.98 3.15 -18.00
C ASP A 112 4.18 4.00 -17.56
N LEU A 113 5.38 3.49 -17.79
CA LEU A 113 6.63 4.14 -17.39
C LEU A 113 6.99 5.35 -18.25
N VAL A 114 6.41 5.46 -19.44
CA VAL A 114 6.64 6.59 -20.36
C VAL A 114 5.72 7.75 -19.98
N ARG A 115 4.43 7.46 -19.76
CA ARG A 115 3.43 8.46 -19.34
C ARG A 115 3.44 8.75 -17.85
N ARG A 116 4.10 7.90 -17.06
CA ARG A 116 4.11 7.93 -15.59
C ARG A 116 2.70 7.84 -15.03
N GLU A 117 1.92 6.90 -15.55
CA GLU A 117 0.55 6.61 -15.10
C GLU A 117 0.45 5.22 -14.47
N LEU A 118 -0.32 5.11 -13.39
CA LEU A 118 -0.68 3.87 -12.73
C LEU A 118 -2.05 3.43 -13.21
N ASP A 119 -2.23 2.12 -13.36
CA ASP A 119 -3.54 1.50 -13.33
C ASP A 119 -3.45 0.17 -12.57
N GLN A 120 -3.67 0.23 -11.26
CA GLN A 120 -3.40 -0.89 -10.35
C GLN A 120 -4.58 -1.13 -9.41
N ARG A 121 -4.73 -2.38 -9.00
CA ARG A 121 -5.63 -2.84 -7.95
C ARG A 121 -4.80 -3.12 -6.70
N LEU A 122 -5.07 -2.39 -5.63
CA LEU A 122 -4.44 -2.52 -4.32
C LEU A 122 -5.37 -3.31 -3.39
N GLY A 123 -4.97 -4.52 -3.01
CA GLY A 123 -5.60 -5.28 -1.94
C GLY A 123 -4.94 -4.98 -0.60
N VAL A 124 -5.74 -4.69 0.42
CA VAL A 124 -5.30 -4.48 1.80
C VAL A 124 -5.95 -5.55 2.66
N THR A 125 -5.12 -6.40 3.28
CA THR A 125 -5.58 -7.44 4.20
C THR A 125 -5.26 -6.98 5.62
N VAL A 126 -6.30 -6.68 6.40
CA VAL A 126 -6.17 -6.22 7.78
C VAL A 126 -6.47 -7.39 8.72
N PRO A 127 -5.59 -7.69 9.69
CA PRO A 127 -5.95 -8.64 10.73
C PRO A 127 -7.07 -8.04 11.57
N VAL A 128 -8.21 -8.72 11.63
CA VAL A 128 -9.24 -8.46 12.65
C VAL A 128 -8.74 -9.04 13.97
N SER A 129 -7.71 -8.42 14.56
CA SER A 129 -7.53 -8.53 16.00
C SER A 129 -8.68 -7.74 16.63
N ASN A 130 -9.35 -8.35 17.61
CA ASN A 130 -10.63 -8.02 18.26
C ASN A 130 -10.87 -6.55 18.71
N ASN A 131 -10.64 -5.56 17.85
CA ASN A 131 -10.57 -4.15 18.18
C ASN A 131 -11.67 -3.43 17.39
N LEU A 132 -12.91 -3.58 17.86
CA LEU A 132 -14.13 -2.89 17.38
C LEU A 132 -13.94 -1.41 16.98
N PRO A 133 -13.07 -0.59 17.60
CA PRO A 133 -12.91 0.81 17.21
C PRO A 133 -12.36 1.04 15.79
N LEU A 134 -11.53 0.13 15.25
CA LEU A 134 -10.86 0.37 13.97
C LEU A 134 -11.80 0.17 12.76
N ALA A 135 -12.74 -0.76 12.86
CA ALA A 135 -13.70 -1.07 11.80
C ALA A 135 -14.63 0.13 11.50
N ALA A 136 -15.07 0.85 12.54
CA ALA A 136 -15.95 2.01 12.39
C ALA A 136 -15.28 3.19 11.66
N VAL A 137 -13.98 3.40 11.89
CA VAL A 137 -13.18 4.45 11.23
C VAL A 137 -12.99 4.14 9.74
N ILE A 138 -12.71 2.88 9.39
CA ILE A 138 -12.52 2.45 8.01
C ILE A 138 -13.83 2.52 7.21
N ALA A 139 -14.96 2.23 7.85
CA ALA A 139 -16.29 2.33 7.23
C ALA A 139 -16.80 3.78 7.07
N GLY A 140 -16.07 4.78 7.58
CA GLY A 140 -16.48 6.20 7.50
C GLY A 140 -17.70 6.54 8.36
N ALA A 141 -18.00 5.74 9.40
CA ALA A 141 -19.18 5.92 10.23
C ALA A 141 -18.93 6.91 11.39
N PRO A 142 -19.85 7.84 11.69
CA PRO A 142 -19.72 8.74 12.84
C PRO A 142 -19.83 7.96 14.16
N VAL A 143 -18.76 7.98 14.94
CA VAL A 143 -18.70 7.29 16.23
C VAL A 143 -19.44 8.11 17.29
N VAL A 144 -20.70 7.80 17.56
CA VAL A 144 -21.49 8.42 18.64
C VAL A 144 -21.30 7.61 19.92
N GLY A 145 -20.80 8.27 20.98
CA GLY A 145 -20.26 7.67 22.21
C GLY A 145 -21.21 6.81 23.09
N GLY A 146 -22.45 6.55 22.67
CA GLY A 146 -23.39 5.68 23.39
C GLY A 146 -23.52 4.25 22.83
N ALA A 147 -23.10 4.01 21.58
CA ALA A 147 -23.37 2.74 20.89
C ALA A 147 -22.35 1.63 21.16
N LEU A 148 -21.20 1.95 21.77
CA LEU A 148 -20.11 1.00 21.99
C LEU A 148 -20.43 -0.08 23.05
N PHE A 149 -21.41 0.15 23.93
CA PHE A 149 -21.68 -0.74 25.06
C PHE A 149 -22.61 -1.93 24.75
N VAL A 150 -23.24 -1.96 23.57
CA VAL A 150 -24.21 -3.03 23.19
C VAL A 150 -23.64 -3.96 22.11
N ALA A 151 -22.46 -3.66 21.56
CA ALA A 151 -21.87 -4.42 20.47
C ALA A 151 -21.35 -5.80 20.91
N ASP A 152 -20.80 -5.90 22.12
CA ASP A 152 -20.09 -7.10 22.60
C ASP A 152 -20.96 -8.37 22.65
N LYS A 153 -22.27 -8.21 22.80
CA LYS A 153 -23.23 -9.32 22.97
C LYS A 153 -23.95 -9.76 21.69
N ILE A 154 -23.89 -8.94 20.64
CA ILE A 154 -24.50 -9.23 19.32
C ILE A 154 -23.43 -9.65 18.31
N PHE A 155 -22.19 -9.13 18.46
CA PHE A 155 -21.13 -9.32 17.47
C PHE A 155 -20.03 -10.32 17.90
N GLY A 156 -20.15 -10.93 19.09
CA GLY A 156 -19.18 -11.90 19.61
C GLY A 156 -18.93 -13.11 18.70
N ASP A 157 -19.91 -13.49 17.87
CA ASP A 157 -19.83 -14.65 16.97
C ASP A 157 -19.58 -14.27 15.49
N VAL A 158 -19.23 -13.01 15.18
CA VAL A 158 -19.16 -12.53 13.78
C VAL A 158 -17.74 -12.19 13.31
N ILE A 159 -16.72 -12.34 14.16
CA ILE A 159 -15.34 -11.85 13.90
C ILE A 159 -14.39 -13.00 13.52
N ASP A 160 -14.76 -13.80 12.53
CA ASP A 160 -13.87 -14.83 11.97
C ASP A 160 -13.35 -14.51 10.55
N ARG A 161 -13.66 -13.31 10.03
CA ARG A 161 -13.36 -12.99 8.62
C ARG A 161 -12.29 -11.93 8.48
N VAL A 162 -11.09 -12.36 8.09
CA VAL A 162 -10.06 -11.49 7.50
C VAL A 162 -10.72 -10.65 6.41
N THR A 163 -10.90 -9.36 6.65
CA THR A 163 -11.47 -8.44 5.66
C THR A 163 -10.38 -8.05 4.67
N ARG A 164 -10.61 -8.32 3.39
CA ARG A 164 -9.77 -7.80 2.31
C ARG A 164 -10.50 -6.64 1.65
N ILE A 165 -9.84 -5.49 1.63
CA ILE A 165 -10.36 -4.28 0.99
C ILE A 165 -9.59 -4.04 -0.29
N HIS A 166 -10.29 -3.90 -1.40
CA HIS A 166 -9.72 -3.61 -2.70
C HIS A 166 -9.95 -2.15 -3.07
N TYR A 167 -8.86 -1.48 -3.44
CA TYR A 167 -8.86 -0.13 -3.99
C TYR A 167 -8.36 -0.14 -5.42
N ARG A 168 -8.90 0.73 -6.27
CA ARG A 168 -8.33 1.05 -7.57
C ARG A 168 -7.44 2.28 -7.45
N VAL A 169 -6.24 2.21 -8.00
CA VAL A 169 -5.24 3.28 -8.03
C VAL A 169 -4.97 3.63 -9.50
N ARG A 170 -5.37 4.82 -9.92
CA ARG A 170 -5.28 5.27 -11.33
C ARG A 170 -4.69 6.66 -11.48
N GLY A 171 -4.02 6.92 -12.61
CA GLY A 171 -3.55 8.25 -13.00
C GLY A 171 -2.07 8.49 -12.67
N PRO A 172 -1.60 9.76 -12.66
CA PRO A 172 -0.18 10.08 -12.56
C PRO A 172 0.44 9.56 -11.27
N TRP A 173 1.66 9.03 -11.33
CA TRP A 173 2.33 8.43 -10.15
C TRP A 173 2.53 9.41 -8.99
N THR A 174 2.65 10.70 -9.30
CA THR A 174 2.81 11.78 -8.31
C THR A 174 1.52 12.16 -7.62
N SER A 175 0.37 11.82 -8.22
CA SER A 175 -0.95 12.21 -7.74
C SER A 175 -2.02 11.24 -8.24
N PRO A 176 -1.98 9.96 -7.85
CA PRO A 176 -2.96 8.99 -8.31
C PRO A 176 -4.30 9.21 -7.62
N HIS A 177 -5.39 8.94 -8.34
CA HIS A 177 -6.72 8.82 -7.77
C HIS A 177 -6.90 7.42 -7.18
N ILE A 178 -7.35 7.36 -5.92
CA ILE A 178 -7.60 6.12 -5.20
C ILE A 178 -9.08 6.02 -4.89
N SER A 179 -9.73 4.94 -5.31
CA SER A 179 -11.16 4.71 -5.08
C SER A 179 -11.41 3.32 -4.53
N LEU A 180 -12.33 3.19 -3.58
CA LEU A 180 -12.80 1.89 -3.08
C LEU A 180 -13.47 1.10 -4.21
N GLU A 181 -13.10 -0.16 -4.38
CA GLU A 181 -13.66 -1.06 -5.40
C GLU A 181 -14.53 -2.15 -4.76
N SER A 182 -14.02 -2.86 -3.75
CA SER A 182 -14.78 -3.88 -3.01
C SER A 182 -14.22 -4.08 -1.58
N ALA A 183 -15.02 -4.69 -0.72
CA ALA A 183 -14.60 -5.20 0.58
C ALA A 183 -15.26 -6.57 0.79
N GLU A 184 -14.46 -7.58 1.14
CA GLU A 184 -14.87 -8.99 1.23
C GLU A 184 -14.25 -9.73 2.42
#